data_AF-F6VW06-F1
#
_entry.id   AF-F6VW06-F1
#
_cell.length_a   1.000
_cell.length_b   1.000
_cell.length_c   1.000
_cell.angle_alpha   90.00
_cell.angle_beta   90.00
_cell.angle_gamma   90.00
#
_symmetry.space_group_name_H-M   'P 1'
#
loop_
_entity.id
_entity.type
_entity.pdbx_description
1 polymer ?
#
loop_
_entity_poly.entity_id
_entity_poly.type
_entity_poly.pdbx_seq_one_letter_code
_entity_poly.pdbx_strand_id
1 'polypeptide(L)'
;LSGQPKLKTVQGVVTSFCGDYGVIDESIYFSCDVVTGNEPLKVGQRVNAVVEEDTALYGLKAVEVDIVPHGAGPSDAGTKLLVGCITSISEGTVYISDDIYFSLDIVSEDFVPYQGDWLDIEYSDEPGISNIKAISAKHTRWDHAEEVCITSFRARNGVIHNNIFFTLDSVKLPPGYQPQVFDTVDVVMVESSHFCYIWRAVSITPAQKSPGSPDDGGPGRLERKWQSQIL
;
A
#
# COMPACT_ATOMS: atom_id res chain seq x y z
N LEU A 1 0.15 -24.88 -37.21
CA LEU A 1 1.55 -25.19 -36.86
C LEU A 1 1.96 -24.23 -35.75
N SER A 2 1.95 -24.75 -34.51
CA SER A 2 2.63 -24.32 -33.28
C SER A 2 3.04 -22.85 -33.14
N GLY A 3 2.16 -22.01 -32.59
CA GLY A 3 2.59 -20.78 -31.93
C GLY A 3 3.07 -21.14 -30.53
N GLN A 4 4.39 -21.19 -30.32
CA GLN A 4 4.91 -21.36 -28.97
C GLN A 4 4.66 -20.06 -28.17
N PRO A 5 4.25 -20.15 -26.90
CA PRO A 5 4.15 -18.98 -26.04
C PRO A 5 5.51 -18.29 -25.98
N LYS A 6 5.51 -16.97 -26.14
CA LYS A 6 6.75 -16.17 -26.18
C LYS A 6 7.26 -15.99 -24.75
N LEU A 7 7.94 -17.01 -24.24
CA LEU A 7 8.53 -17.00 -22.92
C LEU A 7 9.63 -15.94 -22.82
N LYS A 8 9.67 -15.22 -21.70
CA LYS A 8 10.73 -14.27 -21.36
C LYS A 8 11.20 -14.56 -19.95
N THR A 9 12.50 -14.46 -19.71
CA THR A 9 13.04 -14.49 -18.35
C THR A 9 13.15 -13.06 -17.82
N VAL A 10 12.61 -12.83 -16.63
CA VAL A 10 12.69 -11.57 -15.91
C VAL A 10 13.23 -11.84 -14.51
N GLN A 11 13.90 -10.87 -13.91
CA GLN A 11 14.30 -10.93 -12.52
C GLN A 11 13.43 -9.95 -11.74
N GLY A 12 12.95 -10.38 -10.57
CA GLY A 12 12.12 -9.53 -9.71
C GLY A 12 12.20 -9.94 -8.26
N VAL A 13 11.40 -9.29 -7.44
CA VAL A 13 11.29 -9.53 -6.00
C VAL A 13 9.89 -10.04 -5.68
N VAL A 14 9.80 -11.09 -4.87
CA VAL A 14 8.51 -11.58 -4.36
C VAL A 14 7.91 -10.51 -3.45
N THR A 15 6.79 -9.93 -3.83
CA THR A 15 6.13 -8.84 -3.10
C THR A 15 5.00 -9.31 -2.18
N SER A 16 4.34 -10.43 -2.51
CA SER A 16 3.25 -10.94 -1.67
C SER A 16 2.94 -12.43 -1.91
N PHE A 17 2.20 -13.01 -0.97
CA PHE A 17 1.62 -14.36 -1.06
C PHE A 17 0.14 -14.33 -0.67
N CYS A 18 -0.65 -15.17 -1.33
CA CYS A 18 -2.03 -15.49 -0.97
C CYS A 18 -2.25 -16.98 -1.18
N GLY A 19 -2.19 -17.76 -0.08
CA GLY A 19 -2.32 -19.21 -0.15
C GLY A 19 -1.16 -19.85 -0.92
N ASP A 20 -1.49 -20.55 -2.00
CA ASP A 20 -0.56 -21.21 -2.93
C ASP A 20 -0.17 -20.34 -4.12
N TYR A 21 -0.48 -19.04 -4.10
CA TYR A 21 -0.08 -18.07 -5.11
C TYR A 21 0.82 -16.99 -4.53
N GLY A 22 1.70 -16.44 -5.37
CA GLY A 22 2.54 -15.29 -5.05
C GLY A 22 2.59 -14.27 -6.17
N VAL A 23 3.13 -13.10 -5.84
CA VAL A 23 3.32 -11.98 -6.78
C VAL A 23 4.77 -11.53 -6.77
N ILE A 24 5.32 -11.27 -7.95
CA ILE A 24 6.65 -10.71 -8.19
C ILE A 24 6.49 -9.30 -8.76
N ASP A 25 7.22 -8.33 -8.20
CA ASP A 25 7.18 -6.90 -8.58
C ASP A 25 5.76 -6.39 -8.80
N GLU A 26 4.84 -6.80 -7.91
CA GLU A 26 3.43 -6.38 -7.86
C GLU A 26 2.56 -6.73 -9.09
N SER A 27 3.14 -7.37 -10.11
CA SER A 27 2.52 -7.45 -11.43
C SER A 27 2.63 -8.83 -12.10
N ILE A 28 3.54 -9.69 -11.62
CA ILE A 28 3.76 -11.02 -12.18
C ILE A 28 3.25 -12.06 -11.19
N TYR A 29 2.22 -12.79 -11.59
CA TYR A 29 1.61 -13.83 -10.76
C TYR A 29 2.32 -15.16 -10.93
N PHE A 30 2.52 -15.89 -9.84
CA PHE A 30 3.03 -17.26 -9.89
C PHE A 30 2.27 -18.16 -8.92
N SER A 31 2.27 -19.44 -9.24
CA SER A 31 1.76 -20.49 -8.36
C SER A 31 2.93 -21.18 -7.67
N CYS A 32 2.79 -21.57 -6.41
CA CYS A 32 3.89 -22.13 -5.62
C CYS A 32 4.43 -23.45 -6.20
N ASP A 33 3.66 -24.16 -7.03
CA ASP A 33 4.11 -25.37 -7.73
C ASP A 33 5.10 -25.10 -8.88
N VAL A 34 5.19 -23.85 -9.36
CA VAL A 34 6.17 -23.47 -10.40
C VAL A 34 7.51 -23.01 -9.82
N VAL A 35 7.63 -22.99 -8.49
CA VAL A 35 8.86 -22.63 -7.80
C VAL A 35 9.86 -23.76 -7.90
N THR A 36 11.04 -23.47 -8.45
CA THR A 36 12.14 -24.41 -8.58
C THR A 36 13.14 -24.20 -7.45
N GLY A 37 13.52 -25.30 -6.79
CA GLY A 37 14.38 -25.28 -5.59
C GLY A 37 13.74 -25.99 -4.39
N ASN A 38 14.57 -26.34 -3.40
CA ASN A 38 14.11 -27.05 -2.19
C ASN A 38 13.71 -26.10 -1.04
N GLU A 39 13.98 -24.80 -1.19
CA GLU A 39 13.73 -23.80 -0.15
C GLU A 39 12.43 -23.03 -0.43
N PRO A 40 11.58 -22.78 0.58
CA PRO A 40 10.37 -21.99 0.40
C PRO A 40 10.71 -20.52 0.12
N LEU A 41 10.03 -19.93 -0.87
CA LEU A 41 10.14 -18.50 -1.16
C LEU A 41 9.58 -17.65 -0.02
N LYS A 42 10.21 -16.50 0.22
CA LYS A 42 9.75 -15.47 1.17
C LYS A 42 9.51 -14.15 0.47
N VAL A 43 8.64 -13.32 1.06
CA VAL A 43 8.49 -11.92 0.63
C VAL A 43 9.85 -11.21 0.78
N GLY A 44 10.20 -10.38 -0.20
CA GLY A 44 11.50 -9.72 -0.30
C GLY A 44 12.59 -10.53 -1.01
N GLN A 45 12.33 -11.80 -1.35
CA GLN A 45 13.30 -12.66 -2.00
C GLN A 45 13.41 -12.39 -3.50
N ARG A 46 14.65 -12.35 -4.00
CA ARG A 46 14.93 -12.17 -5.43
C ARG A 46 14.81 -13.48 -6.17
N VAL A 47 14.11 -13.43 -7.30
CA VAL A 47 13.83 -14.60 -8.13
C VAL A 47 14.05 -14.31 -9.60
N ASN A 48 14.42 -15.32 -10.36
CA ASN A 48 14.32 -15.33 -11.81
C ASN A 48 13.01 -16.01 -12.17
N ALA A 49 12.14 -15.31 -12.89
CA ALA A 49 10.86 -15.84 -13.36
C ALA A 49 10.87 -16.00 -14.88
N VAL A 50 10.49 -17.18 -15.37
CA VAL A 50 10.12 -17.35 -16.77
C VAL A 50 8.65 -17.00 -16.88
N VAL A 51 8.33 -15.95 -17.63
CA VAL A 51 6.98 -15.41 -17.76
C VAL A 51 6.39 -15.63 -19.15
N GLU A 52 5.08 -15.82 -19.18
CA GLU A 52 4.25 -15.80 -20.36
C GLU A 52 3.14 -14.75 -20.22
N GLU A 53 2.59 -14.33 -21.36
CA GLU A 53 1.44 -13.43 -21.38
C GLU A 53 0.17 -14.22 -21.06
N ASP A 54 -0.47 -13.87 -19.96
CA ASP A 54 -1.74 -14.46 -19.55
C ASP A 54 -2.87 -13.77 -20.32
N THR A 55 -3.33 -14.44 -21.37
CA THR A 55 -4.43 -13.97 -22.22
C THR A 55 -5.77 -13.83 -21.48
N ALA A 56 -5.96 -14.45 -20.32
CA ALA A 56 -7.19 -14.37 -19.53
C ALA A 56 -7.21 -13.17 -18.58
N LEU A 57 -6.04 -12.75 -18.08
CA LEU A 57 -5.89 -11.67 -17.11
C LEU A 57 -5.24 -10.40 -17.67
N TYR A 58 -4.86 -10.40 -18.95
CA TYR A 58 -4.11 -9.30 -19.60
C TYR A 58 -2.85 -8.90 -18.79
N GLY A 59 -2.18 -9.89 -18.21
CA GLY A 59 -1.02 -9.71 -17.32
C GLY A 59 0.10 -10.70 -17.60
N LEU A 60 1.16 -10.66 -16.79
CA LEU A 60 2.25 -11.63 -16.87
C LEU A 60 2.06 -12.73 -15.83
N LYS A 61 2.22 -13.98 -16.27
CA LYS A 61 2.21 -15.15 -15.41
C LYS A 61 3.57 -15.83 -15.46
N ALA A 62 4.15 -16.13 -14.31
CA ALA A 62 5.35 -16.96 -14.23
C ALA A 62 4.97 -18.44 -14.33
N VAL A 63 5.71 -19.16 -15.19
CA VAL A 63 5.62 -20.60 -15.40
C VAL A 63 6.79 -21.35 -14.76
N GLU A 64 7.82 -20.62 -14.34
CA GLU A 64 8.96 -21.13 -13.58
C GLU A 64 9.51 -19.98 -12.73
N VAL A 65 9.83 -20.25 -11.46
CA VAL A 65 10.39 -19.26 -10.53
C VAL A 65 11.57 -19.88 -9.79
N ASP A 66 12.78 -19.45 -10.10
CA ASP A 66 14.01 -19.92 -9.45
C ASP A 66 14.55 -18.87 -8.47
N ILE A 67 15.07 -19.34 -7.35
CA ILE A 67 15.69 -18.49 -6.33
C ILE A 67 17.04 -18.00 -6.87
N VAL A 68 17.26 -16.68 -6.89
CA VAL A 68 18.60 -16.16 -7.18
C VAL A 68 19.48 -16.44 -5.97
N PRO A 69 20.51 -17.31 -6.06
CA PRO A 69 21.37 -17.60 -4.93
C PRO A 69 22.13 -16.33 -4.54
N HIS A 70 22.22 -16.05 -3.24
CA HIS A 70 23.04 -14.97 -2.70
C HIS A 70 24.52 -15.21 -3.07
N GLY A 71 24.98 -14.70 -4.22
CA GLY A 71 26.41 -14.77 -4.57
C GLY A 71 26.82 -14.65 -6.03
N ALA A 72 25.93 -14.49 -7.01
CA ALA A 72 26.33 -14.40 -8.43
C ALA A 72 25.78 -13.16 -9.14
N GLY A 73 26.28 -11.99 -8.75
CA GLY A 73 26.12 -10.73 -9.47
C GLY A 73 27.06 -9.68 -8.86
N PRO A 74 27.55 -8.69 -9.63
CA PRO A 74 28.20 -7.53 -9.03
C PRO A 74 27.24 -6.98 -7.96
N SER A 75 27.76 -6.76 -6.75
CA SER A 75 27.01 -6.17 -5.64
C SER A 75 26.49 -4.82 -6.12
N ASP A 76 25.27 -4.81 -6.65
CA ASP A 76 24.61 -3.58 -7.02
C ASP A 76 24.23 -2.93 -5.70
N ALA A 77 25.10 -2.04 -5.22
CA ALA A 77 24.87 -1.17 -4.07
C ALA A 77 23.80 -0.11 -4.40
N GLY A 78 22.79 -0.50 -5.18
CA GLY A 78 21.66 0.31 -5.60
C GLY A 78 20.55 0.21 -4.57
N THR A 79 19.92 1.34 -4.30
CA THR A 79 18.67 1.42 -3.56
C THR A 79 17.59 0.58 -4.25
N LYS A 80 16.89 -0.25 -3.48
CA LYS A 80 15.77 -1.09 -3.89
C LYS A 80 14.49 -0.58 -3.26
N LEU A 81 13.35 -0.98 -3.82
CA LEU A 81 12.02 -0.63 -3.32
C LEU A 81 11.31 -1.87 -2.76
N LEU A 82 10.62 -1.70 -1.64
CA LEU A 82 9.74 -2.69 -1.00
C LEU A 82 8.42 -2.01 -0.68
N VAL A 83 7.30 -2.64 -1.00
CA VAL A 83 5.99 -2.22 -0.49
C VAL A 83 5.61 -3.07 0.71
N GLY A 84 5.25 -2.41 1.81
CA GLY A 84 4.98 -3.07 3.09
C GLY A 84 3.81 -2.45 3.83
N CYS A 85 3.01 -3.30 4.50
CA CYS A 85 1.94 -2.86 5.38
C CYS A 85 2.46 -2.76 6.82
N ILE A 86 2.16 -1.65 7.49
CA ILE A 86 2.55 -1.45 8.89
C ILE A 86 1.74 -2.38 9.79
N THR A 87 2.41 -3.35 10.41
CA THR A 87 1.76 -4.27 11.36
C THR A 87 1.66 -3.67 12.76
N SER A 88 2.63 -2.86 13.17
CA SER A 88 2.61 -2.10 14.42
C SER A 88 3.60 -0.94 14.42
N ILE A 89 3.41 0.00 15.34
CA ILE A 89 4.36 1.07 15.64
C ILE A 89 4.57 1.09 17.14
N SER A 90 5.81 1.00 17.60
CA SER A 90 6.16 0.99 19.01
C SER A 90 7.46 1.76 19.24
N GLU A 91 7.46 2.67 20.22
CA GLU A 91 8.65 3.43 20.64
C GLU A 91 9.42 4.09 19.48
N GLY A 92 8.70 4.64 18.48
CA GLY A 92 9.31 5.27 17.31
C GLY A 92 9.86 4.28 16.27
N THR A 93 9.58 2.99 16.41
CA THR A 93 9.92 1.95 15.43
C THR A 93 8.67 1.52 14.66
N VAL A 94 8.77 1.50 13.34
CA VAL A 94 7.75 0.99 12.41
C VAL A 94 8.07 -0.45 12.08
N TYR A 95 7.09 -1.34 12.24
CA TYR A 95 7.21 -2.76 11.92
C TYR A 95 6.37 -3.10 10.70
N ILE A 96 6.99 -3.74 9.72
CA ILE A 96 6.32 -4.39 8.59
C ILE A 96 6.19 -5.89 8.89
N SER A 97 7.26 -6.49 9.43
CA SER A 97 7.28 -7.86 9.95
C SER A 97 8.30 -7.95 11.11
N ASP A 98 8.46 -9.14 11.70
CA ASP A 98 9.47 -9.38 12.73
C ASP A 98 10.91 -9.13 12.23
N ASP A 99 11.14 -9.33 10.94
CA ASP A 99 12.46 -9.19 10.30
C ASP A 99 12.65 -7.84 9.58
N ILE A 100 11.57 -7.08 9.37
CA ILE A 100 11.57 -5.81 8.63
C ILE A 100 10.95 -4.71 9.49
N TYR A 101 11.83 -3.88 10.04
CA TYR A 101 11.47 -2.73 10.85
C TYR A 101 12.48 -1.60 10.67
N PHE A 102 12.06 -0.37 10.94
CA PHE A 102 12.90 0.81 10.79
C PHE A 102 12.44 1.96 11.69
N SER A 103 13.33 2.94 11.89
CA SER A 103 12.99 4.15 12.65
C SER A 103 11.91 4.95 11.92
N LEU A 104 10.93 5.44 12.66
CA LEU A 104 9.91 6.38 12.18
C LEU A 104 10.53 7.64 11.54
N ASP A 105 11.75 8.01 11.93
CA ASP A 105 12.46 9.21 11.45
C ASP A 105 12.75 9.18 9.94
N ILE A 106 12.75 8.01 9.29
CA ILE A 106 12.96 7.91 7.84
C ILE A 106 11.66 8.06 7.03
N VAL A 107 10.51 8.12 7.72
CA VAL A 107 9.21 8.31 7.09
C VAL A 107 9.03 9.79 6.75
N SER A 108 8.47 10.05 5.57
CA SER A 108 8.19 11.43 5.10
C SER A 108 7.38 12.25 6.12
N GLU A 109 7.83 13.48 6.40
CA GLU A 109 7.28 14.35 7.46
C GLU A 109 5.84 14.84 7.21
N ASP A 110 5.38 14.81 5.97
CA ASP A 110 4.04 15.23 5.56
C ASP A 110 2.95 14.25 6.03
N PHE A 111 3.34 13.06 6.46
CA PHE A 111 2.47 11.96 6.82
C PHE A 111 2.83 11.35 8.18
N VAL A 112 1.82 11.13 9.03
CA VAL A 112 1.99 10.36 10.27
C VAL A 112 1.52 8.93 9.99
N PRO A 113 2.44 7.95 9.91
CA PRO A 113 2.08 6.56 9.68
C PRO A 113 1.28 6.01 10.86
N TYR A 114 0.41 5.07 10.54
CA TYR A 114 -0.42 4.36 11.50
C TYR A 114 -0.45 2.89 11.12
N GLN A 115 -0.77 2.05 12.09
CA GLN A 115 -0.96 0.63 11.83
C GLN A 115 -1.93 0.42 10.65
N GLY A 116 -1.64 -0.53 9.77
CA GLY A 116 -2.44 -0.87 8.60
C GLY A 116 -2.12 -0.09 7.33
N ASP A 117 -1.33 0.99 7.39
CA ASP A 117 -0.97 1.76 6.19
C ASP A 117 0.04 1.05 5.32
N TRP A 118 -0.03 1.32 4.02
CA TRP A 118 0.91 0.83 3.03
C TRP A 118 2.02 1.85 2.75
N LEU A 119 3.26 1.39 2.79
CA LEU A 119 4.46 2.19 2.57
C LEU A 119 5.29 1.66 1.42
N ASP A 120 5.79 2.58 0.61
CA ASP A 120 6.93 2.41 -0.27
C ASP A 120 8.21 2.64 0.55
N ILE A 121 9.05 1.63 0.65
CA ILE A 121 10.26 1.61 1.48
C ILE A 121 11.47 1.45 0.56
N GLU A 122 12.30 2.48 0.53
CA GLU A 122 13.62 2.37 -0.09
C GLU A 122 14.58 1.70 0.87
N TYR A 123 15.35 0.71 0.39
CA TYR A 123 16.30 -0.02 1.20
C TYR A 123 17.57 -0.40 0.43
N SER A 124 18.62 -0.76 1.17
CA SER A 124 19.84 -1.36 0.62
C SER A 124 20.13 -2.69 1.30
N ASP A 125 20.79 -3.60 0.58
CA ASP A 125 21.39 -4.78 1.21
C ASP A 125 22.61 -4.34 2.02
N GLU A 126 22.65 -4.68 3.32
CA GLU A 126 23.88 -4.55 4.11
C GLU A 126 24.70 -5.85 4.04
N PRO A 127 25.95 -5.82 3.55
CA PRO A 127 26.78 -7.02 3.49
C PRO A 127 27.03 -7.60 4.89
N GLY A 128 26.63 -8.84 5.12
CA GLY A 128 26.88 -9.58 6.36
C GLY A 128 25.78 -9.50 7.42
N ILE A 129 24.67 -8.79 7.15
CA ILE A 129 23.47 -8.78 7.99
C ILE A 129 22.31 -9.27 7.13
N SER A 130 21.47 -10.15 7.69
CA SER A 130 20.30 -10.73 7.00
C SER A 130 19.12 -9.76 6.85
N ASN A 131 19.25 -8.54 7.37
CA ASN A 131 18.18 -7.58 7.54
C ASN A 131 18.40 -6.45 6.52
N ILE A 132 17.33 -6.00 5.86
CA ILE A 132 17.42 -4.86 4.95
C ILE A 132 17.72 -3.58 5.74
N LYS A 133 18.52 -2.68 5.17
CA LYS A 133 18.69 -1.34 5.71
C LYS A 133 17.70 -0.40 5.02
N ALA A 134 16.62 -0.04 5.70
CA ALA A 134 15.71 0.98 5.20
C ALA A 134 16.38 2.36 5.17
N ILE A 135 16.17 3.09 4.09
CA ILE A 135 16.77 4.39 3.77
C ILE A 135 15.72 5.50 3.88
N SER A 136 14.56 5.30 3.26
CA SER A 136 13.44 6.22 3.29
C SER A 136 12.12 5.46 3.20
N ALA A 137 11.03 6.04 3.69
CA ALA A 137 9.70 5.46 3.53
C ALA A 137 8.65 6.55 3.29
N LYS A 138 7.68 6.26 2.41
CA LYS A 138 6.55 7.14 2.09
C LYS A 138 5.29 6.33 1.88
N HIS A 139 4.11 6.95 1.91
CA HIS A 139 2.87 6.25 1.57
C HIS A 139 2.90 5.72 0.12
N THR A 140 2.33 4.54 -0.12
CA THR A 140 2.27 3.96 -1.48
C THR A 140 1.29 4.72 -2.36
N ARG A 141 0.05 4.89 -1.90
CA ARG A 141 -0.99 5.66 -2.60
C ARG A 141 -1.61 6.68 -1.69
N TRP A 142 -1.89 7.85 -2.26
CA TRP A 142 -2.64 8.92 -1.64
C TRP A 142 -3.74 9.38 -2.59
N ASP A 143 -4.83 9.88 -2.02
CA ASP A 143 -5.97 10.41 -2.77
C ASP A 143 -6.65 11.53 -1.95
N HIS A 144 -7.58 12.23 -2.59
CA HIS A 144 -8.42 13.24 -1.96
C HIS A 144 -9.89 12.97 -2.26
N ALA A 145 -10.74 13.29 -1.29
CA ALA A 145 -12.19 13.24 -1.44
C ALA A 145 -12.80 14.53 -0.92
N GLU A 146 -13.62 15.17 -1.75
CA GLU A 146 -14.27 16.45 -1.41
C GLU A 146 -15.75 16.26 -1.07
N GLU A 147 -16.23 17.06 -0.13
CA GLU A 147 -17.62 17.09 0.32
C GLU A 147 -18.20 15.73 0.74
N VAL A 148 -17.39 14.87 1.36
CA VAL A 148 -17.81 13.54 1.82
C VAL A 148 -18.33 13.60 3.26
N CYS A 149 -19.22 12.67 3.61
CA CYS A 149 -19.93 12.69 4.89
C CYS A 149 -19.29 11.74 5.91
N ILE A 150 -19.14 12.19 7.17
CA ILE A 150 -18.81 11.32 8.29
C ILE A 150 -20.02 10.45 8.62
N THR A 151 -19.93 9.15 8.35
CA THR A 151 -21.07 8.23 8.50
C THR A 151 -21.11 7.54 9.86
N SER A 152 -19.98 7.47 10.56
CA SER A 152 -19.88 6.94 11.92
C SER A 152 -18.75 7.59 12.68
N PHE A 153 -18.95 7.85 13.97
CA PHE A 153 -17.89 8.31 14.85
C PHE A 153 -18.16 7.80 16.28
N ARG A 154 -17.21 7.05 16.83
CA ARG A 154 -17.29 6.45 18.17
C ARG A 154 -15.94 6.50 18.86
N ALA A 155 -15.93 7.00 20.09
CA ALA A 155 -14.72 7.21 20.89
C ALA A 155 -13.68 8.05 20.13
N ARG A 156 -12.62 7.42 19.62
CA ARG A 156 -11.54 8.08 18.87
C ARG A 156 -11.52 7.70 17.38
N ASN A 157 -12.44 6.85 16.93
CA ASN A 157 -12.44 6.25 15.61
C ASN A 157 -13.71 6.62 14.84
N GLY A 158 -13.62 6.81 13.54
CA GLY A 158 -14.77 7.04 12.70
C GLY A 158 -14.58 6.58 11.26
N VAL A 159 -15.66 6.73 10.49
CA VAL A 159 -15.77 6.32 9.10
C VAL A 159 -16.37 7.46 8.30
N ILE A 160 -15.76 7.75 7.15
CA ILE A 160 -16.18 8.75 6.18
C ILE A 160 -16.57 8.01 4.90
N HIS A 161 -17.68 8.41 4.30
CA HIS A 161 -18.20 7.81 3.06
C HIS A 161 -18.35 6.27 3.10
N ASN A 162 -18.53 5.70 4.30
CA ASN A 162 -18.60 4.25 4.57
C ASN A 162 -17.35 3.41 4.29
N ASN A 163 -16.29 3.98 3.70
CA ASN A 163 -15.10 3.22 3.28
C ASN A 163 -13.75 3.84 3.68
N ILE A 164 -13.75 5.04 4.26
CA ILE A 164 -12.53 5.74 4.70
C ILE A 164 -12.49 5.74 6.23
N PHE A 165 -11.51 5.07 6.81
CA PHE A 165 -11.28 5.06 8.25
C PHE A 165 -10.58 6.34 8.70
N PHE A 166 -10.89 6.83 9.90
CA PHE A 166 -10.04 7.81 10.57
C PHE A 166 -9.93 7.53 12.07
N THR A 167 -8.79 7.90 12.65
CA THR A 167 -8.56 7.91 14.09
C THR A 167 -8.03 9.27 14.51
N LEU A 168 -8.51 9.77 15.65
CA LEU A 168 -7.99 10.99 16.29
C LEU A 168 -6.51 10.86 16.73
N ASP A 169 -5.94 9.66 16.69
CA ASP A 169 -4.54 9.41 17.05
C ASP A 169 -3.56 9.78 15.93
N SER A 170 -4.01 9.81 14.67
CA SER A 170 -3.15 10.09 13.52
C SER A 170 -3.69 11.14 12.55
N VAL A 171 -5.00 11.46 12.58
CA VAL A 171 -5.60 12.41 11.64
C VAL A 171 -5.29 13.86 12.03
N LYS A 172 -4.88 14.67 11.05
CA LYS A 172 -4.70 16.12 11.19
C LYS A 172 -6.07 16.81 11.09
N LEU A 173 -6.43 17.57 12.12
CA LEU A 173 -7.68 18.34 12.19
C LEU A 173 -7.39 19.84 12.33
N PRO A 174 -8.23 20.71 11.75
CA PRO A 174 -8.20 22.14 12.01
C PRO A 174 -8.33 22.47 13.50
N PRO A 175 -7.66 23.52 14.00
CA PRO A 175 -7.77 23.93 15.40
C PRO A 175 -9.23 24.15 15.82
N GLY A 176 -9.64 23.49 16.91
CA GLY A 176 -10.99 23.60 17.47
C GLY A 176 -12.07 22.79 16.74
N TYR A 177 -11.76 22.15 15.61
CA TYR A 177 -12.70 21.25 14.94
C TYR A 177 -12.82 19.93 15.71
N GLN A 178 -14.05 19.51 15.97
CA GLN A 178 -14.38 18.21 16.53
C GLN A 178 -15.28 17.47 15.54
N PRO A 179 -14.82 16.35 14.94
CA PRO A 179 -15.61 15.61 13.98
C PRO A 179 -16.95 15.15 14.57
N GLN A 180 -18.04 15.38 13.84
CA GLN A 180 -19.37 14.87 14.18
C GLN A 180 -19.92 14.00 13.06
N VAL A 181 -20.79 13.06 13.43
CA VAL A 181 -21.56 12.29 12.45
C VAL A 181 -22.40 13.28 11.63
N PHE A 182 -22.40 13.09 10.31
CA PHE A 182 -23.03 13.95 9.30
C PHE A 182 -22.30 15.25 8.96
N ASP A 183 -21.11 15.50 9.51
CA ASP A 183 -20.26 16.55 8.96
C ASP A 183 -19.89 16.24 7.52
N THR A 184 -20.01 17.25 6.66
CA THR A 184 -19.48 17.24 5.30
C THR A 184 -18.05 17.78 5.33
N VAL A 185 -17.10 17.01 4.83
CA VAL A 185 -15.66 17.27 4.97
C VAL A 185 -14.91 16.96 3.68
N ASP A 186 -13.79 17.65 3.50
CA ASP A 186 -12.75 17.31 2.53
C ASP A 186 -11.67 16.50 3.25
N VAL A 187 -11.17 15.46 2.59
CA VAL A 187 -10.31 14.45 3.19
C VAL A 187 -9.11 14.20 2.30
N VAL A 188 -7.91 14.21 2.88
CA VAL A 188 -6.73 13.59 2.29
C VAL A 188 -6.58 12.22 2.93
N MET A 189 -6.35 11.19 2.11
CA MET A 189 -6.30 9.80 2.55
C MET A 189 -5.14 9.04 1.93
N VAL A 190 -4.68 8.02 2.65
CA VAL A 190 -3.65 7.06 2.18
C VAL A 190 -4.22 5.65 2.14
N GLU A 191 -3.64 4.82 1.30
CA GLU A 191 -4.00 3.41 1.22
C GLU A 191 -3.66 2.69 2.53
N SER A 192 -4.63 1.91 3.01
CA SER A 192 -4.55 1.23 4.30
C SER A 192 -5.31 -0.09 4.22
N SER A 193 -5.08 -0.96 5.17
CA SER A 193 -5.83 -2.20 5.40
C SER A 193 -6.44 -2.24 6.81
N HIS A 194 -6.41 -1.10 7.50
CA HIS A 194 -6.84 -0.98 8.90
C HIS A 194 -8.35 -1.20 9.05
N PHE A 195 -8.76 -2.10 9.96
CA PHE A 195 -10.16 -2.47 10.21
C PHE A 195 -10.98 -2.81 8.92
N CYS A 196 -10.35 -3.45 7.94
CA CYS A 196 -10.96 -3.82 6.64
C CYS A 196 -11.34 -2.63 5.73
N TYR A 197 -10.86 -1.42 6.04
CA TYR A 197 -10.98 -0.26 5.16
C TYR A 197 -9.76 -0.17 4.26
N ILE A 198 -9.97 0.23 2.99
CA ILE A 198 -8.90 0.39 2.00
C ILE A 198 -8.23 1.77 2.06
N TRP A 199 -8.86 2.74 2.75
CA TRP A 199 -8.37 4.11 2.88
C TRP A 199 -8.38 4.53 4.33
N ARG A 200 -7.32 5.24 4.75
CA ARG A 200 -7.26 5.95 6.02
C ARG A 200 -7.08 7.44 5.79
N ALA A 201 -7.92 8.26 6.43
CA ALA A 201 -7.76 9.71 6.43
C ALA A 201 -6.48 10.12 7.18
N VAL A 202 -5.72 11.02 6.57
CA VAL A 202 -4.54 11.68 7.15
C VAL A 202 -4.82 13.14 7.50
N SER A 203 -5.77 13.77 6.84
CA SER A 203 -6.32 15.06 7.23
C SER A 203 -7.80 15.16 6.89
N ILE A 204 -8.53 15.92 7.70
CA ILE A 204 -9.96 16.20 7.51
C ILE A 204 -10.17 17.71 7.67
N THR A 205 -10.81 18.35 6.69
CA THR A 205 -11.19 19.76 6.75
C THR A 205 -12.70 19.90 6.57
N PRO A 206 -13.43 20.65 7.42
CA PRO A 206 -14.85 20.90 7.20
C PRO A 206 -15.09 21.58 5.84
N ALA A 207 -16.00 21.03 5.04
CA ALA A 207 -16.38 21.65 3.78
C ALA A 207 -17.10 22.99 4.09
N GLN A 208 -16.73 24.05 3.38
CA GLN A 208 -17.43 25.32 3.51
C GLN A 208 -18.85 25.15 2.97
N LYS A 209 -19.88 25.43 3.79
CA LYS A 209 -21.23 25.62 3.25
C LYS A 209 -21.16 26.80 2.29
N SER A 210 -21.29 26.55 1.00
CA SER A 210 -21.54 27.60 0.03
C SER A 210 -22.79 28.37 0.51
N PRO A 211 -22.71 29.70 0.70
CA PRO A 211 -23.85 30.46 1.17
C PRO A 211 -24.89 30.51 0.04
N GLY A 212 -25.87 29.62 0.11
CA GLY A 212 -27.09 29.67 -0.70
C GLY A 212 -27.34 28.43 -1.56
N SER A 213 -28.02 27.45 -0.99
CA SER A 213 -29.07 26.72 -1.69
C SER A 213 -30.20 26.47 -0.68
N PRO A 214 -31.45 26.86 -1.00
CA PRO A 214 -32.60 26.46 -0.21
C PRO A 214 -32.69 24.94 -0.19
N ASP A 215 -33.10 24.41 0.95
CA ASP A 215 -33.39 23.01 1.22
C ASP A 215 -34.44 22.52 0.20
N ASP A 216 -33.99 21.91 -0.91
CA ASP A 216 -34.87 21.23 -1.86
C ASP A 216 -34.80 19.74 -1.58
N GLY A 217 -35.82 19.25 -0.88
CA GLY A 217 -35.97 17.85 -0.52
C GLY A 217 -36.09 16.97 -1.76
N GLY A 218 -35.00 16.29 -2.12
CA GLY A 218 -35.02 15.25 -3.13
C GLY A 218 -33.71 14.45 -3.14
N PRO A 219 -33.72 13.12 -3.40
CA PRO A 219 -32.53 12.29 -3.36
C PRO A 219 -31.74 12.49 -4.67
N GLY A 220 -31.00 13.60 -4.73
CA GLY A 220 -30.04 13.87 -5.80
C GLY A 220 -28.73 13.15 -5.53
N ARG A 221 -28.54 11.98 -6.15
CA ARG A 221 -27.26 11.28 -6.23
C ARG A 221 -26.27 12.15 -7.00
N LEU A 222 -25.46 12.94 -6.28
CA LEU A 222 -24.31 13.62 -6.86
C LEU A 222 -23.18 12.59 -6.97
N GLU A 223 -23.00 12.01 -8.15
CA GLU A 223 -21.77 11.29 -8.47
C GLU A 223 -20.63 12.32 -8.50
N ARG A 224 -19.73 12.23 -7.52
CA ARG A 224 -18.60 13.16 -7.37
C ARG A 224 -17.29 12.49 -7.78
N LYS A 225 -16.41 13.33 -8.31
CA LYS A 225 -15.19 12.96 -9.03
C LYS A 225 -14.14 12.42 -8.06
N TRP A 226 -13.68 11.21 -8.35
CA TRP A 226 -12.40 10.69 -7.89
C TRP A 226 -11.33 11.27 -8.82
N GLN A 227 -10.33 11.96 -8.28
CA GLN A 227 -9.17 12.38 -9.04
C GLN A 227 -7.95 11.64 -8.52
N SER A 228 -7.79 10.40 -8.99
CA SER A 228 -6.57 9.64 -8.76
C SER A 228 -5.43 10.29 -9.54
N GLN A 229 -4.46 10.87 -8.84
CA GLN A 229 -3.21 11.31 -9.44
C GLN A 229 -2.29 10.08 -9.56
N ILE A 230 -2.33 9.40 -10.69
CA ILE A 230 -1.31 8.42 -11.06
C ILE A 230 -0.08 9.24 -11.48
N LEU A 231 0.99 9.17 -10.69
CA LEU A 231 2.33 9.60 -11.08
C LEU A 231 3.17 8.35 -11.34
#